data_AF-A0A959LZ95-F1
#
_entry.id   AF-A0A959LZ95-F1
#
_cell.length_a   1.000
_cell.length_b   1.000
_cell.length_c   1.000
_cell.angle_alpha   90.00
_cell.angle_beta   90.00
_cell.angle_gamma   90.00
#
_symmetry.space_group_name_H-M   'P 1'
#
loop_
_entity.id
_entity.type
_entity.pdbx_description
1 polymer ?
#
loop_
_entity_poly.entity_id
_entity_poly.type
_entity_poly.pdbx_seq_one_letter_code
_entity_poly.pdbx_strand_id
1 'polypeptide(L)'
;MILPNLLVIGAMKAGTTSLHAYLDQHPDIFMSEEKELDFFVEKKYLEKGIDWYKSQFPGPATIRGESSQNYTKRHHPDYTGIPERIKQIIPDVKLIYIVRDPVERYRSHYVENFYGDSPERIAFNKSIQHPEKTSLYFYQLSAFLEHFNADQILVVCLEELHQKRLEEMNRIFRFLGVSELSDESVFNFVSNTSESKTIPIRVKKQLWYRVLHRLMPNFLDRFLLIDRVRNRVFPGGKKLELSEKELERLQALFAPDVAQLRSFTNKSFGAWKL
;
A
#
# COMPACT_ATOMS: atom_id res chain seq x y z
N MET A 1 -14.68 -18.61 13.39
CA MET A 1 -13.93 -17.75 12.46
C MET A 1 -14.81 -16.55 12.12
N ILE A 2 -14.28 -15.34 12.22
CA ILE A 2 -15.03 -14.07 12.24
C ILE A 2 -14.49 -13.18 11.10
N LEU A 3 -15.33 -12.31 10.55
CA LEU A 3 -14.91 -11.34 9.53
C LEU A 3 -14.02 -10.24 10.13
N PRO A 4 -13.17 -9.60 9.30
CA PRO A 4 -12.39 -8.46 9.74
C PRO A 4 -13.29 -7.24 10.00
N ASN A 5 -12.84 -6.37 10.89
CA ASN A 5 -13.48 -5.09 11.21
C ASN A 5 -12.55 -3.89 10.94
N LEU A 6 -11.40 -4.14 10.32
CA LEU A 6 -10.45 -3.14 9.86
C LEU A 6 -9.98 -3.44 8.43
N LEU A 7 -9.97 -2.45 7.55
CA LEU A 7 -9.28 -2.53 6.25
C LEU A 7 -8.35 -1.34 6.06
N VAL A 8 -7.09 -1.60 5.69
CA VAL A 8 -6.20 -0.59 5.11
C VAL A 8 -6.37 -0.64 3.60
N ILE A 9 -7.18 0.28 3.06
CA ILE A 9 -7.68 0.23 1.66
C ILE A 9 -6.72 0.82 0.62
N GLY A 10 -5.56 1.30 1.06
CA GLY A 10 -4.55 1.95 0.24
C GLY A 10 -3.89 3.10 0.97
N ALA A 11 -3.17 3.98 0.28
CA ALA A 11 -2.95 4.02 -1.16
C ALA A 11 -1.70 3.22 -1.60
N MET A 12 -1.70 2.79 -2.85
CA MET A 12 -0.56 2.09 -3.44
C MET A 12 0.70 2.95 -3.42
N LYS A 13 1.82 2.38 -2.95
CA LYS A 13 3.11 3.07 -2.73
C LYS A 13 3.09 4.19 -1.67
N ALA A 14 2.11 4.18 -0.76
CA ALA A 14 2.01 5.12 0.35
C ALA A 14 2.39 4.54 1.73
N GLY A 15 3.12 3.41 1.78
CA GLY A 15 3.60 2.85 3.05
C GLY A 15 2.62 1.88 3.75
N THR A 16 1.66 1.31 3.02
CA THR A 16 0.70 0.32 3.56
C THR A 16 1.37 -0.90 4.18
N THR A 17 2.60 -1.26 3.78
CA THR A 17 3.32 -2.41 4.36
C THR A 17 3.87 -2.08 5.74
N SER A 18 4.49 -0.91 5.91
CA SER A 18 4.95 -0.46 7.22
C SER A 18 3.77 -0.28 8.18
N LEU A 19 2.69 0.35 7.71
CA LEU A 19 1.48 0.53 8.52
C LEU A 19 0.86 -0.81 8.95
N HIS A 20 0.77 -1.79 8.04
CA HIS A 20 0.30 -3.13 8.38
C HIS A 20 1.12 -3.75 9.51
N ALA A 21 2.45 -3.70 9.39
CA ALA A 21 3.34 -4.26 10.40
C ALA A 21 3.26 -3.51 11.74
N TYR A 22 3.07 -2.19 11.74
CA TYR A 22 2.89 -1.40 12.96
C TYR A 22 1.57 -1.72 13.68
N LEU A 23 0.49 -1.90 12.93
CA LEU A 23 -0.82 -2.31 13.48
C LEU A 23 -0.73 -3.67 14.17
N ASP A 24 -0.02 -4.62 13.55
CA ASP A 24 0.14 -5.99 14.05
C ASP A 24 1.00 -6.10 15.33
N GLN A 25 1.65 -5.00 15.75
CA GLN A 25 2.36 -4.98 17.05
C GLN A 25 1.44 -4.75 18.24
N HIS A 26 0.21 -4.31 18.02
CA HIS A 26 -0.71 -4.01 19.11
C HIS A 26 -1.38 -5.31 19.62
N PRO A 27 -1.39 -5.60 20.93
CA PRO A 27 -1.89 -6.89 21.47
C PRO A 27 -3.36 -7.20 21.13
N ASP A 28 -4.19 -6.17 20.96
CA ASP A 28 -5.61 -6.31 20.59
C ASP A 28 -5.89 -6.34 19.08
N ILE A 29 -4.85 -6.22 18.24
CA ILE A 29 -4.98 -6.17 16.78
C ILE A 29 -4.31 -7.42 16.19
N PHE A 30 -5.03 -8.10 15.30
CA PHE A 30 -4.50 -9.15 14.46
C PHE A 30 -4.62 -8.73 13.00
N MET A 31 -3.48 -8.58 12.31
CA MET A 31 -3.46 -8.36 10.87
C MET A 31 -3.29 -9.68 10.13
N SER A 32 -3.87 -9.79 8.93
CA SER A 32 -3.73 -10.99 8.10
C SER A 32 -2.26 -11.28 7.78
N GLU A 33 -1.81 -12.53 7.97
CA GLU A 33 -0.42 -12.92 7.69
C GLU A 33 -0.01 -12.63 6.24
N GLU A 34 -0.88 -12.97 5.30
CA GLU A 34 -0.74 -12.55 3.90
C GLU A 34 -1.30 -11.14 3.73
N LYS A 35 -0.46 -10.24 3.22
CA LYS A 35 -0.87 -8.94 2.73
C LYS A 35 -1.51 -9.04 1.34
N GLU A 36 -2.34 -8.05 1.02
CA GLU A 36 -3.00 -7.91 -0.28
C GLU A 36 -3.87 -9.15 -0.60
N LEU A 37 -4.73 -9.53 0.35
CA LEU A 37 -5.71 -10.61 0.12
C LEU A 37 -6.56 -10.29 -1.12
N ASP A 38 -6.83 -8.99 -1.34
CA ASP A 38 -7.70 -8.40 -2.35
C ASP A 38 -9.03 -9.17 -2.46
N PHE A 39 -9.55 -9.65 -1.33
CA PHE A 39 -10.79 -10.43 -1.28
C PHE A 39 -11.94 -9.71 -1.96
N PHE A 40 -12.04 -8.39 -1.75
CA PHE A 40 -13.05 -7.57 -2.40
C PHE A 40 -12.67 -7.14 -3.83
N VAL A 41 -11.75 -7.80 -4.53
CA VAL A 41 -11.65 -7.68 -6.00
C VAL A 41 -12.51 -8.78 -6.62
N GLU A 42 -13.38 -8.44 -7.59
CA GLU A 42 -14.46 -9.31 -8.07
C GLU A 42 -14.00 -10.74 -8.38
N LYS A 43 -12.92 -10.89 -9.15
CA LYS A 43 -12.37 -12.20 -9.48
C LYS A 43 -12.02 -13.03 -8.23
N LYS A 44 -11.31 -12.45 -7.26
CA LYS A 44 -10.92 -13.16 -6.03
C LYS A 44 -12.13 -13.41 -5.12
N TYR A 45 -13.06 -12.47 -5.07
CA TYR A 45 -14.31 -12.58 -4.32
C TYR A 45 -15.09 -13.82 -4.77
N LEU A 46 -15.30 -13.95 -6.08
CA LEU A 46 -16.03 -15.06 -6.70
C LEU A 46 -15.28 -16.40 -6.57
N GLU A 47 -13.95 -16.39 -6.64
CA GLU A 47 -13.13 -17.61 -6.58
C GLU A 47 -13.01 -18.20 -5.18
N LYS A 48 -12.80 -17.37 -4.16
CA LYS A 48 -12.39 -17.82 -2.82
C LYS A 48 -13.55 -18.02 -1.86
N GLY A 49 -14.61 -17.22 -1.98
CA GLY A 49 -15.77 -17.27 -1.09
C GLY A 49 -15.50 -16.76 0.34
N ILE A 50 -16.58 -16.55 1.09
CA ILE A 50 -16.53 -15.86 2.40
C ILE A 50 -15.85 -16.68 3.49
N ASP A 51 -15.94 -18.01 3.45
CA ASP A 51 -15.36 -18.86 4.49
C ASP A 51 -13.84 -18.93 4.40
N TRP A 52 -13.29 -18.87 3.19
CA TRP A 52 -11.85 -18.63 3.01
C TRP A 52 -11.43 -17.29 3.61
N TYR A 53 -12.23 -16.23 3.42
CA TYR A 53 -11.89 -14.92 3.97
C TYR A 53 -11.89 -14.91 5.50
N LYS A 54 -12.89 -15.54 6.13
CA LYS A 54 -12.94 -15.71 7.59
C LYS A 54 -11.74 -16.48 8.13
N SER A 55 -11.21 -17.46 7.39
CA SER A 55 -10.07 -18.26 7.86
C SER A 55 -8.75 -17.49 7.88
N GLN A 56 -8.68 -16.32 7.23
CA GLN A 56 -7.50 -15.44 7.26
C GLN A 56 -7.34 -14.67 8.58
N PHE A 57 -8.32 -14.76 9.49
CA PHE A 57 -8.33 -14.04 10.78
C PHE A 57 -8.55 -14.99 11.96
N PRO A 58 -7.58 -15.89 12.24
CA PRO A 58 -7.65 -16.76 13.40
C PRO A 58 -7.51 -15.98 14.72
N GLY A 59 -8.02 -16.55 15.81
CA GLY A 59 -7.80 -16.05 17.16
C GLY A 59 -8.83 -15.03 17.68
N PRO A 60 -8.66 -14.58 18.93
CA PRO A 60 -9.65 -13.79 19.66
C PRO A 60 -9.41 -12.27 19.62
N ALA A 61 -8.45 -11.77 18.82
CA ALA A 61 -8.11 -10.35 18.79
C ALA A 61 -9.33 -9.48 18.52
N THR A 62 -9.48 -8.38 19.25
CA THR A 62 -10.64 -7.47 19.17
C THR A 62 -10.76 -6.84 17.78
N ILE A 63 -9.63 -6.40 17.24
CA ILE A 63 -9.52 -5.86 15.89
C ILE A 63 -8.84 -6.89 15.00
N ARG A 64 -9.44 -7.12 13.83
CA ARG A 64 -8.95 -8.04 12.80
C ARG A 64 -8.93 -7.29 11.49
N GLY A 65 -7.80 -7.26 10.81
CA GLY A 65 -7.71 -6.47 9.60
C GLY A 65 -6.76 -6.98 8.54
N GLU A 66 -6.96 -6.49 7.32
CA GLU A 66 -6.05 -6.74 6.20
C GLU A 66 -5.64 -5.42 5.55
N SER A 67 -4.60 -5.48 4.72
CA SER A 67 -4.14 -4.35 3.92
C SER A 67 -4.11 -4.73 2.46
N SER A 68 -5.01 -4.12 1.68
CA SER A 68 -5.15 -4.34 0.24
C SER A 68 -5.22 -2.99 -0.47
N GLN A 69 -4.09 -2.55 -1.01
CA GLN A 69 -3.95 -1.24 -1.65
C GLN A 69 -4.70 -1.13 -2.99
N ASN A 70 -5.14 -2.25 -3.55
CA ASN A 70 -5.94 -2.30 -4.78
C ASN A 70 -7.40 -1.87 -4.56
N TYR A 71 -7.87 -1.78 -3.32
CA TYR A 71 -9.25 -1.37 -3.02
C TYR A 71 -9.53 0.09 -3.41
N THR A 72 -8.51 0.94 -3.53
CA THR A 72 -8.62 2.34 -3.93
C THR A 72 -8.09 2.59 -5.35
N LYS A 73 -8.73 1.94 -6.34
CA LYS A 73 -8.43 2.09 -7.78
C LYS A 73 -9.70 2.32 -8.62
N ARG A 74 -10.58 3.24 -8.17
CA ARG A 74 -11.82 3.68 -8.83
C ARG A 74 -11.69 3.90 -10.35
N HIS A 75 -10.52 4.37 -10.80
CA HIS A 75 -10.25 4.66 -12.20
C HIS A 75 -10.07 3.42 -13.11
N HIS A 76 -9.97 2.21 -12.54
CA HIS A 76 -9.56 1.01 -13.26
C HIS A 76 -10.69 -0.05 -13.23
N PRO A 77 -11.07 -0.62 -14.39
CA PRO A 77 -12.28 -1.44 -14.53
C PRO A 77 -12.28 -2.70 -13.64
N ASP A 78 -11.13 -3.35 -13.47
CA ASP A 78 -10.99 -4.55 -12.62
C ASP A 78 -11.22 -4.30 -11.12
N TYR A 79 -11.30 -3.03 -10.69
CA TYR A 79 -11.43 -2.64 -9.28
C TYR A 79 -12.74 -1.88 -9.01
N THR A 80 -13.78 -2.17 -9.78
CA THR A 80 -15.12 -1.61 -9.62
C THR A 80 -15.96 -2.36 -8.59
N GLY A 81 -16.97 -1.70 -8.03
CA GLY A 81 -17.91 -2.28 -7.05
C GLY A 81 -17.29 -2.72 -5.71
N ILE A 82 -16.03 -2.36 -5.43
CA ILE A 82 -15.33 -2.76 -4.20
C ILE A 82 -16.02 -2.18 -2.96
N PRO A 83 -16.29 -0.86 -2.87
CA PRO A 83 -16.88 -0.28 -1.66
C PRO A 83 -18.27 -0.83 -1.37
N GLU A 84 -19.10 -1.02 -2.41
CA GLU A 84 -20.42 -1.64 -2.29
C GLU A 84 -20.34 -3.05 -1.70
N ARG A 85 -19.45 -3.91 -2.23
CA ARG A 85 -19.28 -5.27 -1.71
C ARG A 85 -18.75 -5.30 -0.29
N ILE A 86 -17.84 -4.38 0.08
CA ILE A 86 -17.41 -4.21 1.47
C ILE A 86 -18.61 -3.85 2.35
N LYS A 87 -19.44 -2.89 1.93
CA LYS A 87 -20.61 -2.43 2.71
C LYS A 87 -21.64 -3.54 2.92
N GLN A 88 -21.85 -4.39 1.93
CA GLN A 88 -22.76 -5.54 2.02
C GLN A 88 -22.29 -6.61 3.01
N ILE A 89 -20.97 -6.79 3.17
CA ILE A 89 -20.39 -7.93 3.92
C ILE A 89 -19.95 -7.51 5.33
N ILE A 90 -19.36 -6.32 5.48
CA ILE A 90 -18.84 -5.78 6.74
C ILE A 90 -19.22 -4.30 6.88
N PRO A 91 -20.52 -3.97 7.07
CA PRO A 91 -21.02 -2.59 7.00
C PRO A 91 -20.42 -1.63 8.04
N ASP A 92 -19.97 -2.16 9.18
CA ASP A 92 -19.45 -1.42 10.33
C ASP A 92 -17.91 -1.36 10.36
N VAL A 93 -17.26 -1.83 9.29
CA VAL A 93 -15.79 -1.84 9.18
C VAL A 93 -15.20 -0.44 9.35
N LYS A 94 -14.03 -0.37 9.99
CA LYS A 94 -13.17 0.81 10.02
C LYS A 94 -12.21 0.77 8.84
N LEU A 95 -12.12 1.88 8.10
CA LEU A 95 -11.30 2.02 6.91
C LEU A 95 -10.14 2.97 7.19
N ILE A 96 -8.91 2.54 6.91
CA ILE A 96 -7.73 3.40 6.96
C ILE A 96 -7.21 3.62 5.55
N TYR A 97 -7.01 4.89 5.19
CA TYR A 97 -6.43 5.29 3.92
C TYR A 97 -5.13 6.08 4.14
N ILE A 98 -3.99 5.42 3.95
CA ILE A 98 -2.68 6.07 4.09
C ILE A 98 -2.28 6.74 2.77
N VAL A 99 -1.94 8.01 2.83
CA VAL A 99 -1.56 8.87 1.69
C VAL A 99 -0.17 9.42 1.91
N ARG A 100 0.46 9.93 0.85
CA ARG A 100 1.76 10.61 0.90
C ARG A 100 1.78 11.72 -0.15
N ASP A 101 2.88 12.46 -0.31
CA ASP A 101 2.95 13.41 -1.43
C ASP A 101 2.61 12.71 -2.77
N PRO A 102 1.58 13.17 -3.52
CA PRO A 102 1.08 12.44 -4.69
C PRO A 102 2.06 12.43 -5.87
N VAL A 103 2.99 13.39 -5.94
CA VAL A 103 4.09 13.39 -6.90
C VAL A 103 5.12 12.34 -6.51
N GLU A 104 5.49 12.26 -5.23
CA GLU A 104 6.43 11.24 -4.75
C GLU A 104 5.82 9.82 -4.85
N ARG A 105 4.52 9.67 -4.61
CA ARG A 105 3.80 8.41 -4.86
C ARG A 105 3.83 8.03 -6.35
N TYR A 106 3.60 8.99 -7.24
CA TYR A 106 3.71 8.77 -8.69
C TYR A 106 5.13 8.34 -9.09
N ARG A 107 6.18 9.02 -8.59
CA ARG A 107 7.58 8.61 -8.83
C ARG A 107 7.84 7.19 -8.34
N SER A 108 7.38 6.85 -7.14
CA SER A 108 7.55 5.50 -6.57
C SER A 108 6.82 4.42 -7.38
N HIS A 109 5.61 4.71 -7.85
CA HIS A 109 4.87 3.82 -8.74
C HIS A 109 5.61 3.61 -10.06
N TYR A 110 6.15 4.69 -10.63
CA TYR A 110 6.91 4.61 -11.88
C TYR A 110 8.16 3.73 -11.74
N VAL A 111 8.95 3.95 -10.69
CA VAL A 111 10.19 3.19 -10.46
C VAL A 111 9.88 1.70 -10.27
N GLU A 112 8.82 1.36 -9.54
CA GLU A 112 8.43 -0.05 -9.32
C GLU A 112 8.05 -0.75 -10.63
N ASN A 113 7.20 -0.12 -11.44
CA ASN A 113 6.51 -0.82 -12.53
C ASN A 113 7.15 -0.62 -13.91
N PHE A 114 7.99 0.40 -14.08
CA PHE A 114 8.46 0.82 -15.40
C PHE A 114 9.99 0.94 -15.49
N TYR A 115 10.72 0.83 -14.37
CA TYR A 115 12.17 0.97 -14.40
C TYR A 115 12.82 -0.17 -15.19
N GLY A 116 13.61 0.18 -16.20
CA GLY A 116 14.30 -0.78 -17.08
C GLY A 116 13.46 -1.31 -18.25
N ASP A 117 12.20 -0.88 -18.39
CA ASP A 117 11.36 -1.19 -19.55
C ASP A 117 11.67 -0.26 -20.73
N SER A 118 11.34 -0.71 -21.96
CA SER A 118 11.48 0.13 -23.16
C SER A 118 10.43 1.26 -23.16
N PRO A 119 10.70 2.40 -23.82
CA PRO A 119 9.75 3.51 -23.89
C PRO A 119 8.33 3.10 -24.32
N GLU A 120 8.22 2.18 -25.28
CA GLU A 120 6.93 1.66 -25.79
C GLU A 120 6.18 0.88 -24.71
N ARG A 121 6.90 0.04 -23.95
CA ARG A 121 6.32 -0.74 -22.86
C ARG A 121 5.90 0.13 -21.69
N ILE A 122 6.68 1.17 -21.39
CA ILE A 122 6.31 2.17 -20.39
C ILE A 122 5.03 2.90 -20.82
N ALA A 123 4.95 3.35 -22.07
CA ALA A 123 3.77 4.02 -22.60
C ALA A 123 2.53 3.12 -22.53
N PHE A 124 2.66 1.85 -22.93
CA PHE A 124 1.59 0.85 -22.84
C PHE A 124 1.16 0.57 -21.39
N ASN A 125 2.10 0.32 -20.48
CA ASN A 125 1.73 0.02 -19.10
C ASN A 125 1.11 1.25 -18.40
N LYS A 126 1.56 2.47 -18.73
CA LYS A 126 0.94 3.71 -18.26
C LYS A 126 -0.50 3.87 -18.75
N SER A 127 -0.78 3.51 -20.00
CA SER A 127 -2.13 3.63 -20.56
C SER A 127 -3.13 2.66 -19.91
N ILE A 128 -2.64 1.59 -19.28
CA ILE A 128 -3.46 0.63 -18.54
C ILE A 128 -3.55 1.02 -17.05
N GLN A 129 -2.40 1.25 -16.42
CA GLN A 129 -2.32 1.42 -14.96
C GLN A 129 -2.70 2.83 -14.49
N HIS A 130 -2.67 3.83 -15.38
CA HIS A 130 -2.98 5.23 -15.08
C HIS A 130 -2.35 5.74 -13.78
N PRO A 131 -1.01 5.71 -13.64
CA PRO A 131 -0.33 6.06 -12.40
C PRO A 131 -0.72 7.45 -11.89
N GLU A 132 -0.94 8.43 -12.76
CA GLU A 132 -1.44 9.75 -12.38
C GLU A 132 -2.82 9.68 -11.71
N LYS A 133 -3.77 8.89 -12.22
CA LYS A 133 -5.09 8.75 -11.61
C LYS A 133 -5.00 8.06 -10.25
N THR A 134 -4.09 7.10 -10.06
CA THR A 134 -3.87 6.48 -8.75
C THR A 134 -3.38 7.47 -7.68
N SER A 135 -2.84 8.63 -8.07
CA SER A 135 -2.46 9.72 -7.15
C SER A 135 -3.62 10.68 -6.82
N LEU A 136 -4.78 10.58 -7.48
CA LEU A 136 -5.97 11.39 -7.18
C LEU A 136 -6.71 10.80 -5.99
N TYR A 137 -6.20 11.06 -4.79
CA TYR A 137 -6.63 10.45 -3.53
C TYR A 137 -8.09 10.72 -3.20
N PHE A 138 -8.57 11.97 -3.31
CA PHE A 138 -9.96 12.26 -2.98
C PHE A 138 -10.91 11.63 -4.00
N TYR A 139 -10.55 11.64 -5.28
CA TYR A 139 -11.26 10.91 -6.32
C TYR A 139 -11.33 9.40 -6.02
N GLN A 140 -10.24 8.75 -5.58
CA GLN A 140 -10.31 7.34 -5.17
C GLN A 140 -11.21 7.15 -3.93
N LEU A 141 -11.03 8.01 -2.92
CA LEU A 141 -11.74 7.94 -1.63
C LEU A 141 -13.23 8.22 -1.77
N SER A 142 -13.63 9.06 -2.72
CA SER A 142 -15.03 9.41 -2.97
C SER A 142 -15.90 8.19 -3.26
N ALA A 143 -15.33 7.14 -3.88
CA ALA A 143 -16.07 5.88 -4.08
C ALA A 143 -16.42 5.19 -2.76
N PHE A 144 -15.61 5.36 -1.71
CA PHE A 144 -15.94 4.85 -0.38
C PHE A 144 -16.94 5.76 0.34
N LEU A 145 -16.81 7.09 0.18
CA LEU A 145 -17.73 8.07 0.77
C LEU A 145 -19.17 7.95 0.21
N GLU A 146 -19.35 7.34 -0.95
CA GLU A 146 -20.69 7.01 -1.50
C GLU A 146 -21.42 5.91 -0.69
N HIS A 147 -20.69 5.10 0.10
CA HIS A 147 -21.26 3.94 0.82
C HIS A 147 -20.99 3.94 2.34
N PHE A 148 -19.99 4.69 2.80
CA PHE A 148 -19.54 4.73 4.19
C PHE A 148 -19.60 6.14 4.75
N ASN A 149 -19.94 6.23 6.04
CA ASN A 149 -19.90 7.49 6.76
C ASN A 149 -18.46 7.96 6.96
N ALA A 150 -18.25 9.27 7.01
CA ALA A 150 -16.92 9.86 7.17
C ALA A 150 -16.19 9.40 8.44
N ASP A 151 -16.92 9.12 9.52
CA ASP A 151 -16.39 8.62 10.81
C ASP A 151 -15.95 7.15 10.77
N GLN A 152 -16.25 6.42 9.70
CA GLN A 152 -15.70 5.09 9.42
C GLN A 152 -14.37 5.16 8.67
N ILE A 153 -13.91 6.34 8.27
CA ILE A 153 -12.72 6.51 7.41
C ILE A 153 -11.68 7.39 8.12
N LEU A 154 -10.48 6.86 8.30
CA LEU A 154 -9.33 7.60 8.79
C LEU A 154 -8.28 7.77 7.69
N VAL A 155 -7.97 9.03 7.36
CA VAL A 155 -6.83 9.36 6.49
C VAL A 155 -5.57 9.56 7.32
N VAL A 156 -4.50 8.87 6.92
CA VAL A 156 -3.18 8.88 7.57
C VAL A 156 -2.15 9.43 6.58
N CYS A 157 -1.33 10.39 6.99
CA CYS A 157 -0.26 10.93 6.16
C CYS A 157 1.04 10.18 6.45
N LEU A 158 1.69 9.63 5.42
CA LEU A 158 2.93 8.87 5.55
C LEU A 158 4.05 9.73 6.13
N GLU A 159 4.18 10.98 5.68
CA GLU A 159 5.20 11.88 6.18
C GLU A 159 5.03 12.16 7.69
N GLU A 160 3.79 12.34 8.14
CA GLU A 160 3.48 12.50 9.57
C GLU A 160 3.75 11.22 10.36
N LEU A 161 3.35 10.06 9.83
CA LEU A 161 3.61 8.76 10.44
C LEU A 161 5.11 8.47 10.57
N HIS A 162 5.93 8.95 9.64
CA HIS A 162 7.39 8.82 9.72
C HIS A 162 8.00 9.79 10.74
N GLN A 163 7.50 11.02 10.82
CA GLN A 163 8.05 12.05 11.71
C GLN A 163 7.61 11.87 13.17
N LYS A 164 6.38 11.40 13.38
CA LYS A 164 5.72 11.32 14.69
C LYS A 164 4.97 10.00 14.84
N ARG A 165 5.71 8.89 14.72
CA ARG A 165 5.14 7.54 14.61
C ARG A 165 4.21 7.19 15.77
N LEU A 166 4.67 7.34 17.01
CA LEU A 166 3.87 7.00 18.19
C LEU A 166 2.57 7.82 18.25
N GLU A 167 2.64 9.12 17.94
CA GLU A 167 1.47 10.02 17.95
C GLU A 167 0.43 9.62 16.90
N GLU A 168 0.85 9.38 15.65
CA GLU A 168 -0.07 8.98 14.58
C GLU A 168 -0.58 7.54 14.78
N MET A 169 0.23 6.62 15.33
CA MET A 169 -0.25 5.28 15.69
C MET A 169 -1.29 5.34 16.82
N ASN A 170 -1.09 6.15 17.86
CA ASN A 170 -2.09 6.32 18.91
C ASN A 170 -3.37 7.00 18.40
N ARG A 171 -3.27 7.90 17.41
CA ARG A 171 -4.45 8.44 16.70
C ARG A 171 -5.22 7.34 15.98
N ILE A 172 -4.52 6.37 15.36
CA ILE A 172 -5.14 5.20 14.74
C ILE A 172 -5.77 4.30 15.82
N PHE A 173 -5.09 4.03 16.93
CA PHE A 173 -5.64 3.20 18.01
C PHE A 173 -6.91 3.79 18.62
N ARG A 174 -6.95 5.10 18.86
CA ARG A 174 -8.18 5.80 19.28
C ARG A 174 -9.32 5.63 18.28
N PHE A 175 -9.03 5.72 16.99
CA PHE A 175 -10.03 5.51 15.94
C PHE A 175 -10.55 4.06 15.88
N LEU A 176 -9.70 3.08 16.21
CA LEU A 176 -10.06 1.66 16.30
C LEU A 176 -10.71 1.29 17.65
N GLY A 177 -10.65 2.18 18.64
CA GLY A 177 -11.19 1.93 19.98
C GLY A 177 -10.36 0.98 20.84
N VAL A 178 -9.04 0.90 20.59
CA VAL A 178 -8.10 0.11 21.41
C VAL A 178 -7.18 1.03 22.21
N SER A 179 -6.45 0.46 23.18
CA SER A 179 -5.56 1.21 24.06
C SER A 179 -4.45 1.95 23.31
N GLU A 180 -4.02 3.08 23.85
CA GLU A 180 -2.82 3.76 23.37
C GLU A 180 -1.56 3.04 23.90
N LEU A 181 -0.48 3.11 23.13
CA LEU A 181 0.84 2.66 23.57
C LEU A 181 1.68 3.86 24.02
N SER A 182 2.55 3.64 25.01
CA SER A 182 3.47 4.67 25.50
C SER A 182 4.90 4.48 25.00
N ASP A 183 5.26 3.27 24.58
CA ASP A 183 6.61 2.92 24.16
C ASP A 183 6.72 2.91 22.63
N GLU A 184 7.51 3.83 22.07
CA GLU A 184 7.79 3.88 20.64
C GLU A 184 8.66 2.71 20.17
N SER A 185 9.42 2.07 21.08
CA SER A 185 10.34 0.98 20.75
C SER A 185 9.64 -0.24 20.16
N VAL A 186 8.34 -0.40 20.44
CA VAL A 186 7.45 -1.42 19.84
C VAL A 186 7.46 -1.35 18.31
N PHE A 187 7.71 -0.18 17.71
CA PHE A 187 7.76 -0.01 16.26
C PHE A 187 9.17 -0.09 15.67
N ASN A 188 10.21 -0.28 16.49
CA ASN A 188 11.60 -0.35 16.06
C ASN A 188 11.97 -1.78 15.62
N PHE A 189 11.41 -2.21 14.50
CA PHE A 189 11.82 -3.44 13.82
C PHE A 189 12.30 -3.11 12.41
N VAL A 190 13.37 -3.78 11.97
CA VAL A 190 13.84 -3.70 10.59
C VAL A 190 12.84 -4.48 9.74
N SER A 191 11.84 -3.78 9.19
CA SER A 191 11.09 -4.34 8.08
C SER A 191 12.06 -4.43 6.91
N ASN A 192 12.58 -5.63 6.62
CA ASN A 192 13.28 -5.91 5.37
C ASN A 192 12.29 -5.72 4.22
N THR A 193 12.12 -4.47 3.77
CA THR A 193 11.24 -4.11 2.67
C THR A 193 11.84 -4.59 1.36
N SER A 194 11.63 -5.87 1.02
CA SER A 194 11.84 -6.46 -0.32
C SER A 194 11.21 -7.85 -0.50
N GLU A 195 10.09 -8.19 0.17
CA GLU A 195 9.34 -9.42 -0.15
C GLU A 195 7.86 -9.14 -0.43
N SER A 196 7.61 -8.39 -1.51
CA SER A 196 6.38 -8.58 -2.29
C SER A 196 6.54 -9.87 -3.09
N LYS A 197 5.95 -10.96 -2.59
CA LYS A 197 5.82 -12.25 -3.29
C LYS A 197 4.85 -12.11 -4.48
N THR A 198 5.32 -11.56 -5.58
CA THR A 198 4.80 -11.92 -6.91
C THR A 198 5.97 -12.05 -7.87
N ILE A 199 6.42 -13.28 -8.09
CA ILE A 199 7.64 -13.58 -8.83
C ILE A 199 7.33 -13.52 -10.35
N PRO A 200 8.05 -12.69 -11.14
CA PRO A 200 7.89 -12.65 -12.59
C PRO A 200 8.19 -14.01 -13.24
N ILE A 201 7.42 -14.38 -14.26
CA ILE A 201 7.50 -15.66 -15.00
C ILE A 201 8.92 -15.99 -15.52
N ARG A 202 9.79 -14.98 -15.72
CA ARG A 202 11.20 -15.16 -16.10
C ARG A 202 12.10 -15.77 -15.00
N VAL A 203 11.73 -15.66 -13.72
CA VAL A 203 12.51 -16.18 -12.57
C VAL A 203 12.30 -17.69 -12.36
N LYS A 204 11.29 -18.32 -12.99
CA LYS A 204 11.19 -19.79 -13.04
C LYS A 204 12.45 -20.43 -13.64
N LYS A 205 13.13 -19.73 -14.55
CA LYS A 205 14.42 -20.17 -15.10
C LYS A 205 15.59 -20.02 -14.14
N GLN A 206 15.44 -19.46 -12.93
CA GLN A 206 16.51 -19.23 -11.94
C GLN A 206 16.46 -20.20 -10.74
N LEU A 207 15.56 -21.20 -10.74
CA LEU A 207 15.50 -22.21 -9.66
C LEU A 207 16.84 -22.97 -9.46
N TRP A 208 17.64 -23.13 -10.51
CA TRP A 208 18.98 -23.73 -10.42
C TRP A 208 19.93 -22.91 -9.53
N TYR A 209 19.73 -21.58 -9.45
CA TYR A 209 20.51 -20.69 -8.58
C TYR A 209 20.29 -21.00 -7.09
N ARG A 210 19.05 -21.34 -6.70
CA ARG A 210 18.73 -21.71 -5.30
C ARG A 210 19.29 -23.08 -4.91
N VAL A 211 19.47 -23.98 -5.88
CA VAL A 211 20.15 -25.28 -5.68
C VAL A 211 21.66 -25.08 -5.53
N LEU A 212 22.26 -24.24 -6.38
CA LEU A 212 23.70 -23.92 -6.30
C LEU A 212 24.08 -23.19 -5.00
N HIS A 213 23.25 -22.25 -4.52
CA HIS A 213 23.51 -21.49 -3.30
C HIS A 213 23.47 -22.35 -2.03
N ARG A 214 22.75 -23.48 -2.06
CA ARG A 214 22.76 -24.47 -0.96
C ARG A 214 24.03 -25.33 -0.95
N LEU A 215 24.71 -25.45 -2.09
CA LEU A 215 25.86 -26.34 -2.28
C LEU A 215 27.22 -25.62 -2.22
N MET A 216 27.30 -24.31 -2.51
CA MET A 216 28.58 -23.59 -2.61
C MET A 216 28.51 -22.13 -2.08
N PRO A 217 28.41 -21.91 -0.75
CA PRO A 217 28.20 -20.57 -0.16
C PRO A 217 29.34 -19.57 -0.45
N ASN A 218 30.61 -19.98 -0.41
CA ASN A 218 31.75 -19.06 -0.47
C ASN A 218 32.21 -18.66 -1.88
N PHE A 219 31.54 -19.15 -2.94
CA PHE A 219 31.92 -18.84 -4.33
C PHE A 219 31.19 -17.59 -4.88
N LEU A 220 29.97 -17.33 -4.40
CA LEU A 220 29.10 -16.25 -4.89
C LEU A 220 29.35 -14.91 -4.21
N ASP A 221 29.76 -14.91 -2.92
CA ASP A 221 30.15 -13.68 -2.21
C ASP A 221 31.32 -12.96 -2.89
N ARG A 222 32.19 -13.71 -3.58
CA ARG A 222 33.30 -13.15 -4.37
C ARG A 222 32.84 -12.51 -5.68
N PHE A 223 31.68 -12.88 -6.22
CA PHE A 223 31.11 -12.34 -7.46
C PHE A 223 30.14 -11.18 -7.21
N LEU A 224 29.48 -11.14 -6.03
CA LEU A 224 28.52 -10.11 -5.65
C LEU A 224 29.15 -8.82 -5.09
N LEU A 225 30.46 -8.78 -4.89
CA LEU A 225 31.24 -7.57 -4.56
C LEU A 225 31.39 -6.59 -5.74
N ILE A 226 30.80 -6.89 -6.91
CA ILE A 226 30.85 -6.02 -8.08
C ILE A 226 29.60 -5.12 -8.09
N ASP A 227 29.74 -3.86 -7.67
CA ASP A 227 28.67 -2.85 -7.56
C ASP A 227 27.77 -2.73 -8.81
N ARG A 228 28.30 -3.02 -10.01
CA ARG A 228 27.53 -3.03 -11.26
C ARG A 228 26.41 -4.07 -11.29
N VAL A 229 26.58 -5.21 -10.62
CA VAL A 229 25.60 -6.31 -10.64
C VAL A 229 24.46 -6.01 -9.67
N ARG A 230 24.76 -5.48 -8.48
CA ARG A 230 23.75 -5.04 -7.49
C ARG A 230 22.82 -3.97 -8.06
N ASN A 231 23.35 -2.94 -8.71
CA ASN A 231 22.57 -1.85 -9.31
C ASN A 231 21.72 -2.28 -10.52
N ARG A 232 21.98 -3.47 -11.09
CA ARG A 232 21.22 -4.03 -12.20
C ARG A 232 20.09 -4.95 -11.74
N VAL A 233 20.17 -5.48 -10.52
CA VAL A 233 19.21 -6.45 -9.95
C VAL A 233 18.28 -5.79 -8.92
N PHE A 234 18.79 -4.83 -8.14
CA PHE A 234 18.01 -4.05 -7.18
C PHE A 234 18.29 -2.57 -7.41
N PRO A 235 17.50 -1.86 -8.24
CA PRO A 235 17.65 -0.43 -8.44
C PRO A 235 17.00 0.33 -7.28
N GLY A 236 17.28 -0.07 -6.04
CA GLY A 236 16.99 0.75 -4.88
C GLY A 236 17.92 1.95 -4.92
N GLY A 237 17.45 3.06 -5.49
CA GLY A 237 18.20 4.32 -5.42
C GLY A 237 18.00 5.33 -6.55
N LYS A 238 17.45 4.96 -7.72
CA LYS A 238 17.18 5.96 -8.76
C LYS A 238 15.78 6.54 -8.61
N LYS A 239 15.69 7.73 -8.02
CA LYS A 239 14.48 8.57 -8.07
C LYS A 239 14.21 8.89 -9.55
N LEU A 240 12.98 8.66 -10.02
CA LEU A 240 12.57 9.13 -11.34
C LEU A 240 12.82 10.64 -11.38
N GLU A 241 13.63 11.12 -12.30
CA GLU A 241 13.77 12.55 -12.58
C GLU A 241 12.61 12.97 -13.48
N LEU A 242 11.93 14.05 -13.10
CA LEU A 242 10.83 14.62 -13.88
C LEU A 242 11.32 15.96 -14.41
N SER A 243 11.03 16.25 -15.67
CA SER A 243 11.24 17.60 -16.19
C SER A 243 10.37 18.60 -15.41
N GLU A 244 10.79 19.86 -15.37
CA GLU A 244 10.04 20.93 -14.70
C GLU A 244 8.60 21.01 -15.23
N LYS A 245 8.44 20.97 -16.55
CA LYS A 245 7.14 20.94 -17.23
C LYS A 245 6.26 19.75 -16.81
N GLU A 246 6.83 18.56 -16.64
CA GLU A 246 6.07 17.39 -16.17
C GLU A 246 5.69 17.52 -14.70
N LEU A 247 6.57 18.06 -13.87
CA LEU A 247 6.31 18.32 -12.47
C LEU A 247 5.15 19.32 -12.31
N GLU A 248 5.22 20.47 -12.98
CA GLU A 248 4.15 21.48 -13.00
C GLU A 248 2.82 20.89 -13.46
N ARG A 249 2.84 20.09 -14.54
CA ARG A 249 1.64 19.41 -15.05
C ARG A 249 1.02 18.47 -14.01
N LEU A 250 1.84 17.68 -13.30
CA LEU A 250 1.35 16.77 -12.25
C LEU A 250 0.84 17.55 -11.04
N GLN A 251 1.52 18.62 -10.64
CA GLN A 251 1.07 19.48 -9.55
C GLN A 251 -0.28 20.13 -9.87
N ALA A 252 -0.43 20.70 -11.06
CA ALA A 252 -1.70 21.26 -11.53
C ALA A 252 -2.82 20.22 -11.59
N LEU A 253 -2.50 18.97 -11.95
CA LEU A 253 -3.46 17.87 -11.95
C LEU A 253 -3.90 17.46 -10.54
N PHE A 254 -2.98 17.42 -9.58
CA PHE A 254 -3.24 16.92 -8.22
C PHE A 254 -3.80 17.98 -7.27
N ALA A 255 -3.48 19.26 -7.48
CA ALA A 255 -3.90 20.37 -6.62
C ALA A 255 -5.41 20.41 -6.33
N PRO A 256 -6.34 20.33 -7.31
CA PRO A 256 -7.77 20.39 -7.02
C PRO A 256 -8.29 19.14 -6.27
N ASP A 257 -7.69 17.98 -6.50
CA ASP A 257 -8.04 16.75 -5.76
C ASP A 257 -7.55 16.82 -4.31
N VAL A 258 -6.31 17.29 -4.11
CA VAL A 258 -5.75 17.49 -2.77
C VAL A 258 -6.47 18.58 -2.00
N ALA A 259 -6.97 19.64 -2.65
CA ALA A 259 -7.81 20.64 -1.99
C ALA A 259 -9.08 20.02 -1.38
N GLN A 260 -9.72 19.09 -2.08
CA GLN A 260 -10.87 18.34 -1.55
C GLN A 260 -10.45 17.39 -0.42
N LEU A 261 -9.31 16.70 -0.54
CA LEU A 261 -8.78 15.86 0.54
C LEU A 261 -8.49 16.67 1.81
N ARG A 262 -7.89 17.86 1.67
CA ARG A 262 -7.63 18.81 2.76
C ARG A 262 -8.93 19.24 3.43
N SER A 263 -9.95 19.59 2.63
CA SER A 263 -11.28 19.94 3.14
C SER A 263 -11.94 18.78 3.91
N PHE A 264 -11.81 17.55 3.41
CA PHE A 264 -12.39 16.37 4.04
C PHE A 264 -11.70 16.01 5.36
N THR A 265 -10.36 16.08 5.39
CA THR A 265 -9.56 15.66 6.54
C THR A 265 -9.32 16.75 7.57
N ASN A 266 -9.60 18.01 7.21
CA ASN A 266 -9.16 19.19 7.93
C ASN A 266 -7.63 19.19 8.23
N LYS A 267 -6.85 18.55 7.36
CA LYS A 267 -5.37 18.52 7.42
C LYS A 267 -4.79 19.33 6.27
N SER A 268 -3.70 20.06 6.52
CA SER A 268 -3.03 20.87 5.49
C SER A 268 -2.10 20.06 4.58
N PHE A 269 -1.53 18.95 5.07
CA PHE A 269 -0.46 18.23 4.40
C PHE A 269 0.68 19.15 3.96
N GLY A 270 1.14 20.05 4.85
CA GLY A 270 2.05 21.15 4.50
C GLY A 270 3.41 20.76 3.92
N ALA A 271 3.81 19.48 4.02
CA ALA A 271 5.02 18.97 3.38
C ALA A 271 4.86 18.70 1.88
N TRP A 272 3.62 18.64 1.36
CA TRP A 272 3.36 18.32 -0.04
C TRP A 272 3.55 19.55 -0.90
N LYS A 273 4.28 19.40 -2.01
CA LYS A 273 4.62 20.51 -2.91
C LYS A 273 3.52 20.71 -3.95
N LEU A 274 2.36 21.20 -3.52
CA LEU A 274 1.15 21.45 -4.33
C LEU A 274 0.51 22.80 -4.01
#